data_AF-A0A534HCU7-F1
#
_entry.id   AF-A0A534HCU7-F1
#
_cell.length_a   1.000
_cell.length_b   1.000
_cell.length_c   1.000
_cell.angle_alpha   90.00
_cell.angle_beta   90.00
_cell.angle_gamma   90.00
#
_symmetry.space_group_name_H-M   'P 1'
#
loop_
_entity.id
_entity.type
_entity.pdbx_description
1 polymer ?
#
loop_
_entity_poly.entity_id
_entity_poly.type
_entity_poly.pdbx_seq_one_letter_code
_entity_poly.pdbx_strand_id
1 'polypeptide(L)'
;RGHRVIYTSGSIALAVLEYTLNYKHRGWVPASVIASAEWPDDLKVETVAIDRLPKNWSNAEAPPALQELGRVWLERLETAVLQVPSAVVVEEWNFLLNPAHPDFRRLQLSPPRRYSFDRRLARTRKR
;
A
#
# COMPACT_ATOMS: atom_id res chain seq x y z
N ARG A 1 15.79 -1.63 -2.24
CA ARG A 1 15.85 -2.90 -1.44
C ARG A 1 16.70 -2.62 -0.20
N GLY A 2 16.40 -3.22 0.96
CA GLY A 2 17.18 -3.02 2.20
C GLY A 2 16.34 -2.65 3.44
N HIS A 3 15.14 -2.11 3.23
CA HIS A 3 14.21 -1.77 4.30
C HIS A 3 12.97 -2.67 4.26
N ARG A 4 12.46 -3.03 5.45
CA ARG A 4 11.18 -3.74 5.59
C ARG A 4 10.06 -2.71 5.67
N VAL A 5 9.02 -2.91 4.88
CA VAL A 5 7.83 -2.06 4.87
C VAL A 5 6.63 -2.92 4.51
N ILE A 6 5.48 -2.61 5.10
CA ILE A 6 4.20 -3.23 4.73
C ILE A 6 3.41 -2.19 3.95
N TYR A 7 2.89 -2.56 2.79
CA TYR A 7 2.03 -1.72 1.97
C TYR A 7 0.59 -2.19 2.12
N THR A 8 -0.30 -1.28 2.50
CA THR A 8 -1.74 -1.53 2.63
C THR A 8 -2.54 -0.43 1.95
N SER A 9 -3.84 -0.65 1.81
CA SER A 9 -4.78 0.30 1.21
C SER A 9 -5.86 0.66 2.21
N GLY A 10 -6.44 1.86 2.08
CA GLY A 10 -7.50 2.35 2.97
C GLY A 10 -8.82 1.58 2.86
N SER A 11 -8.98 0.79 1.80
CA SER A 11 -10.14 -0.07 1.60
C SER A 11 -9.74 -1.42 1.04
N ILE A 12 -10.56 -2.44 1.30
CA ILE A 12 -10.41 -3.76 0.66
C ILE A 12 -10.52 -3.64 -0.86
N ALA A 13 -11.43 -2.78 -1.36
CA ALA A 13 -11.63 -2.57 -2.79
C ALA A 13 -10.35 -2.03 -3.46
N LEU A 14 -9.70 -1.05 -2.84
CA LEU A 14 -8.43 -0.51 -3.34
C LEU A 14 -7.30 -1.52 -3.24
N ALA A 15 -7.18 -2.27 -2.14
CA ALA A 15 -6.16 -3.32 -2.01
C ALA A 15 -6.26 -4.35 -3.14
N VAL A 16 -7.49 -4.75 -3.48
CA VAL A 16 -7.77 -5.68 -4.58
C VAL A 16 -7.39 -5.06 -5.93
N LEU A 17 -7.69 -3.79 -6.15
CA LEU A 17 -7.37 -3.09 -7.40
C LEU A 17 -5.86 -2.87 -7.56
N GLU A 18 -5.18 -2.37 -6.53
CA GLU A 18 -3.73 -2.23 -6.45
C GLU A 18 -3.03 -3.56 -6.70
N TYR A 19 -3.48 -4.63 -6.04
CA TYR A 19 -2.95 -5.97 -6.27
C TYR A 19 -3.14 -6.39 -7.72
N THR A 20 -4.35 -6.23 -8.29
CA THR A 20 -4.66 -6.67 -9.66
C THR A 20 -3.85 -5.93 -10.72
N LEU A 21 -3.66 -4.61 -10.58
CA LEU A 21 -2.93 -3.80 -11.54
C LEU A 21 -1.41 -3.97 -11.44
N ASN A 22 -0.88 -4.14 -10.22
CA ASN A 22 0.55 -4.33 -10.02
C ASN A 22 1.00 -5.78 -10.25
N TYR A 23 0.08 -6.75 -10.25
CA TYR A 23 0.39 -8.16 -10.48
C TYR A 23 0.65 -8.45 -11.97
N LYS A 24 1.92 -8.63 -12.33
CA LYS A 24 2.38 -8.77 -13.72
C LYS A 24 2.08 -10.14 -14.37
N HIS A 25 1.60 -11.13 -13.61
CA HIS A 25 1.33 -12.48 -14.14
C HIS A 25 -0.12 -12.60 -14.63
N ARG A 26 -0.26 -12.69 -15.96
CA ARG A 26 -1.53 -12.79 -16.66
C ARG A 26 -2.24 -14.12 -16.34
N GLY A 27 -3.45 -14.04 -15.78
CA GLY A 27 -4.43 -15.12 -15.81
C GLY A 27 -4.55 -16.00 -14.56
N TRP A 28 -3.66 -15.87 -13.57
CA TRP A 28 -3.79 -16.59 -12.30
C TRP A 28 -3.48 -15.68 -11.12
N VAL A 29 -4.52 -15.24 -10.41
CA VAL A 29 -4.35 -14.62 -9.10
C VAL A 29 -4.14 -15.75 -8.09
N PRO A 30 -2.98 -15.82 -7.41
CA PRO A 30 -2.70 -16.88 -6.46
C PRO A 30 -3.72 -16.87 -5.32
N ALA A 31 -3.80 -17.99 -4.59
CA ALA A 31 -4.52 -18.03 -3.32
C ALA A 31 -4.06 -16.86 -2.45
N SER A 32 -4.97 -15.92 -2.22
CA SER A 32 -4.67 -14.66 -1.59
C SER A 32 -5.37 -14.58 -0.24
N VAL A 33 -4.86 -13.71 0.61
CA VAL A 33 -5.45 -13.41 1.90
C VAL A 33 -5.66 -11.92 2.04
N ILE A 34 -6.62 -11.54 2.88
CA ILE A 34 -6.76 -10.18 3.38
C ILE A 34 -6.44 -10.21 4.87
N ALA A 35 -5.63 -9.26 5.30
CA ALA A 35 -5.48 -8.87 6.69
C ALA A 35 -5.72 -7.35 6.78
N SER A 36 -6.37 -6.91 7.85
CA SER A 36 -6.47 -5.48 8.18
C SER A 36 -5.45 -5.10 9.24
N ALA A 37 -5.08 -3.83 9.25
CA ALA A 37 -4.34 -3.20 10.31
C ALA A 37 -5.19 -2.05 10.85
N GLU A 38 -5.42 -2.06 12.16
CA GLU A 38 -6.13 -1.02 12.88
C GLU A 38 -5.19 -0.44 13.93
N TRP A 39 -5.37 0.82 14.31
CA TRP A 39 -4.57 1.49 15.32
C TRP A 39 -5.43 2.51 16.07
N PRO A 40 -5.03 2.91 17.29
CA PRO A 40 -5.81 3.88 18.04
C PRO A 40 -5.74 5.28 17.41
N ASP A 41 -6.79 6.08 17.59
CA ASP A 41 -6.94 7.41 16.99
C ASP A 41 -5.83 8.41 17.39
N ASP A 42 -5.17 8.16 18.53
CA ASP A 42 -4.05 8.98 19.03
C ASP A 42 -2.69 8.59 18.43
N LEU A 43 -2.64 7.54 17.59
CA LEU A 43 -1.41 7.17 16.89
C LEU A 43 -1.08 8.24 15.85
N LYS A 44 0.14 8.78 15.91
CA LYS A 44 0.63 9.74 14.93
C LYS A 44 0.78 9.09 13.55
N VAL A 45 0.13 9.68 12.55
CA VAL A 45 0.24 9.32 11.13
C VAL A 45 0.88 10.47 10.36
N GLU A 46 1.93 10.21 9.59
CA GLU A 46 2.50 11.19 8.65
C GLU A 46 1.72 11.11 7.33
N THR A 47 1.31 12.25 6.78
CA THR A 47 0.57 12.31 5.50
C THR A 47 1.40 13.02 4.45
N VAL A 48 1.58 12.37 3.30
CA VAL A 48 2.18 13.01 2.13
C VAL A 48 1.07 13.59 1.28
N ALA A 49 0.99 14.93 1.25
CA ALA A 49 0.07 15.64 0.39
C ALA A 49 0.48 15.48 -1.09
N ILE A 50 -0.51 15.43 -1.98
CA ILE A 50 -0.31 15.20 -3.42
C ILE A 50 0.57 16.27 -4.08
N ASP A 51 0.51 17.51 -3.59
CA ASP A 51 1.30 18.65 -4.06
C ASP A 51 2.80 18.55 -3.70
N ARG A 52 3.15 17.68 -2.74
CA ARG A 52 4.53 17.35 -2.39
C ARG A 52 5.12 16.24 -3.26
N LEU A 53 4.31 15.62 -4.12
CA LEU A 53 4.77 14.55 -4.99
C LEU A 53 5.32 15.09 -6.33
N PRO A 54 6.32 14.41 -6.93
CA PRO A 54 6.77 14.73 -8.28
C PRO A 54 5.63 14.69 -9.29
N LYS A 55 5.65 15.52 -10.34
CA LYS A 55 4.57 15.57 -11.35
C LYS A 55 4.23 14.22 -12.01
N ASN A 56 5.19 13.30 -12.05
CA ASN A 56 5.07 11.96 -12.64
C ASN A 56 4.86 10.84 -11.61
N TRP A 57 4.44 11.17 -10.39
CA TRP A 57 4.32 10.21 -9.28
C TRP A 57 3.36 9.05 -9.58
N SER A 58 2.28 9.32 -10.31
CA SER A 58 1.23 8.35 -10.63
C SER A 58 1.44 7.61 -11.96
N ASN A 59 2.64 7.71 -12.55
CA ASN A 59 2.96 6.97 -13.77
C ASN A 59 3.04 5.46 -13.49
N ALA A 60 2.83 4.65 -14.54
CA ALA A 60 2.92 3.18 -14.44
C ALA A 60 4.29 2.68 -13.93
N GLU A 61 5.35 3.45 -14.18
CA GLU A 61 6.66 3.25 -13.56
C GLU A 61 6.89 4.33 -12.51
N ALA A 62 6.91 3.91 -11.24
CA ALA A 62 7.14 4.81 -10.12
C ALA A 62 8.54 5.45 -10.23
N PRO A 63 8.64 6.80 -10.18
CA PRO A 63 9.92 7.47 -10.31
C PRO A 63 10.82 7.21 -9.08
N PRO A 64 12.16 7.21 -9.24
CA PRO A 64 13.10 6.99 -8.14
C PRO A 64 12.90 7.91 -6.93
N ALA A 65 12.43 9.14 -7.17
CA ALA A 65 12.13 10.11 -6.13
C ALA A 65 11.10 9.60 -5.10
N LEU A 66 10.13 8.76 -5.48
CA LEU A 66 9.18 8.17 -4.54
C LEU A 66 9.82 7.13 -3.63
N GLN A 67 10.76 6.35 -4.17
CA GLN A 67 11.51 5.37 -3.38
C GLN A 67 12.37 6.08 -2.34
N GLU A 68 12.96 7.21 -2.70
CA GLU A 68 13.75 8.02 -1.80
C GLU A 68 12.90 8.64 -0.68
N LEU A 69 11.72 9.18 -1.01
CA LEU A 69 10.77 9.68 -0.01
C LEU A 69 10.42 8.59 1.01
N GLY A 70 10.07 7.39 0.54
CA GLY A 70 9.77 6.25 1.40
C GLY A 70 10.98 5.79 2.23
N ARG A 71 12.18 5.79 1.65
CA ARG A 71 13.43 5.46 2.37
C ARG A 71 13.70 6.42 3.52
N VAL A 72 13.63 7.73 3.25
CA VAL A 72 13.86 8.78 4.26
C VAL A 72 12.83 8.67 5.39
N TRP A 73 11.57 8.39 5.07
CA TRP A 73 10.54 8.15 6.10
C TRP A 73 10.84 6.90 6.95
N LEU A 74 11.25 5.79 6.32
CA LEU A 74 11.59 4.56 7.04
C LEU A 74 12.77 4.75 8.00
N GLU A 75 13.78 5.52 7.59
CA GLU A 75 15.01 5.75 8.35
C GLU A 75 14.84 6.74 9.51
N ARG A 76 14.01 7.78 9.35
CA ARG A 76 13.81 8.78 10.41
C ARG A 76 13.06 8.24 11.63
N LEU A 77 12.28 7.16 11.46
CA LEU A 77 11.50 6.52 12.53
C LEU A 77 10.64 7.52 13.35
N GLU A 78 9.99 8.47 12.69
CA GLU A 78 9.15 9.49 13.34
C GLU A 78 7.68 9.10 13.48
N THR A 79 7.18 8.22 12.60
CA THR A 79 5.84 7.64 12.67
C THR A 79 5.86 6.17 12.26
N ALA A 80 4.94 5.39 12.83
CA ALA A 80 4.74 3.99 12.44
C ALA A 80 3.98 3.84 11.12
N VAL A 81 3.17 4.86 10.78
CA VAL A 81 2.26 4.85 9.64
C VAL A 81 2.50 6.10 8.78
N LEU A 82 2.61 5.88 7.48
CA LEU A 82 2.65 6.91 6.45
C LEU A 82 1.46 6.74 5.52
N GLN A 83 0.62 7.76 5.44
CA GLN A 83 -0.50 7.87 4.51
C GLN A 83 -0.03 8.55 3.21
N VAL A 84 -0.26 7.90 2.08
CA VAL A 84 0.13 8.37 0.73
C VAL A 84 -1.03 8.22 -0.24
N PRO A 85 -1.17 9.10 -1.24
CA PRO A 85 -2.25 8.95 -2.21
C PRO A 85 -2.05 7.69 -3.05
N SER A 86 -3.14 7.04 -3.46
CA SER A 86 -3.05 5.94 -4.42
C SER A 86 -2.81 6.48 -5.82
N ALA A 87 -1.84 5.90 -6.53
CA ALA A 87 -1.62 6.19 -7.94
C ALA A 87 -2.73 5.61 -8.85
N VAL A 88 -3.51 4.66 -8.32
CA VAL A 88 -4.57 3.96 -9.02
C VAL A 88 -5.91 4.70 -8.90
N VAL A 89 -6.25 5.16 -7.68
CA VAL A 89 -7.45 5.96 -7.39
C VAL A 89 -7.00 7.16 -6.57
N VAL A 90 -6.82 8.31 -7.22
CA VAL A 90 -6.16 9.49 -6.63
C VAL A 90 -6.92 10.05 -5.42
N GLU A 91 -8.23 9.80 -5.35
CA GLU A 91 -9.11 10.19 -4.25
C GLU A 91 -9.02 9.26 -3.02
N GLU A 92 -8.35 8.11 -3.14
CA GLU A 92 -8.14 7.17 -2.04
C GLU A 92 -6.66 7.13 -1.58
N TRP A 93 -6.45 6.54 -0.41
CA TRP A 93 -5.16 6.51 0.27
C TRP A 93 -4.63 5.08 0.42
N ASN A 94 -3.33 4.95 0.26
CA ASN A 94 -2.56 3.80 0.73
C ASN A 94 -1.81 4.15 2.02
N PHE A 95 -1.49 3.12 2.78
CA PHE A 95 -0.79 3.25 4.05
C PHE A 95 0.45 2.37 4.03
N LEU A 96 1.61 2.97 4.30
CA LEU A 96 2.85 2.26 4.53
C LEU A 96 3.05 2.12 6.03
N LEU A 97 3.34 0.90 6.47
CA LEU A 97 3.60 0.60 7.88
C LEU A 97 5.08 0.26 8.04
N ASN A 98 5.71 0.84 9.06
CA ASN A 98 7.13 0.63 9.36
C ASN A 98 7.29 -0.35 10.53
N PRO A 99 7.63 -1.63 10.30
CA PRO A 99 7.78 -2.61 11.38
C PRO A 99 8.95 -2.32 12.33
N ALA A 100 9.88 -1.44 11.94
CA ALA A 100 11.00 -1.04 12.79
C ALA A 100 10.62 0.09 13.77
N HIS A 101 9.49 0.79 13.55
CA HIS A 101 9.06 1.87 14.42
C HIS A 101 8.52 1.33 15.76
N PRO A 102 8.89 1.88 16.93
CA PRO A 102 8.45 1.39 18.24
C PRO A 102 6.93 1.32 18.40
N ASP A 103 6.20 2.30 17.85
CA ASP A 103 4.73 2.31 17.88
C ASP A 103 4.07 1.32 16.92
N PHE A 104 4.81 0.61 16.06
CA PHE A 104 4.25 -0.45 15.23
C PHE A 104 3.54 -1.53 16.07
N ARG A 105 4.02 -1.77 17.30
CA ARG A 105 3.38 -2.69 18.27
C ARG A 105 1.98 -2.26 18.72
N ARG A 106 1.60 -1.00 18.48
CA ARG A 106 0.27 -0.48 18.79
C ARG A 106 -0.75 -0.80 17.71
N LEU A 107 -0.32 -1.31 16.56
CA LEU A 107 -1.21 -1.76 15.49
C LEU A 107 -1.79 -3.12 15.86
N GLN A 108 -3.10 -3.25 15.68
CA GLN A 108 -3.82 -4.49 15.77
C GLN A 108 -3.97 -5.08 14.37
N LEU A 109 -3.31 -6.20 14.13
CA LEU A 109 -3.38 -6.90 12.85
C LEU A 109 -4.43 -8.01 12.94
N SER A 110 -5.38 -8.03 12.01
CA SER A 110 -6.32 -9.13 11.93
C SER A 110 -5.60 -10.41 11.48
N PRO A 111 -6.07 -11.60 11.91
CA PRO A 111 -5.65 -12.84 11.26
C PRO A 111 -5.91 -12.77 9.75
N PRO A 112 -5.01 -13.32 8.92
CA PRO A 112 -5.23 -13.37 7.49
C PRO A 112 -6.43 -14.28 7.20
N ARG A 113 -7.41 -13.77 6.48
CA ARG A 113 -8.54 -14.56 5.97
C ARG A 113 -8.37 -14.82 4.48
N ARG A 114 -8.78 -15.99 4.01
CA ARG A 114 -8.77 -16.29 2.56
C ARG A 114 -9.60 -15.26 1.80
N TYR A 115 -9.06 -14.83 0.66
CA TYR A 115 -9.74 -13.96 -0.27
C TYR A 115 -9.73 -14.59 -1.66
N SER A 116 -10.93 -14.76 -2.20
CA SER A 116 -11.15 -15.27 -3.54
C SER A 116 -11.52 -14.10 -4.44
N PHE A 117 -10.67 -13.82 -5.43
CA PHE A 117 -10.96 -12.84 -6.45
C PHE A 117 -12.15 -13.29 -7.30
N ASP A 118 -12.98 -12.35 -7.73
CA ASP A 118 -14.03 -12.62 -8.71
C ASP A 118 -13.38 -13.13 -10.01
N ARG A 119 -13.90 -14.22 -10.57
CA ARG A 119 -13.36 -14.84 -11.79
C ARG A 119 -13.35 -13.89 -12.99
N ARG A 120 -14.20 -12.86 -13.00
CA ARG A 120 -14.25 -11.83 -14.05
C ARG A 120 -12.99 -10.96 -14.04
N LEU A 121 -12.31 -10.79 -12.91
CA LEU A 121 -11.04 -10.06 -12.82
C LEU A 121 -9.89 -10.79 -13.51
N ALA A 122 -9.96 -12.12 -13.63
CA ALA A 122 -8.96 -12.91 -14.36
C ALA A 122 -9.05 -12.76 -15.89
N ARG A 123 -9.98 -11.95 -16.42
CA ARG A 123 -10.33 -11.91 -17.84
C ARG A 123 -9.98 -10.59 -18.51
N THR A 124 -8.76 -10.49 -19.04
CA THR A 124 -8.39 -9.49 -20.06
C THR A 124 -7.15 -9.97 -20.83
N ARG A 125 -7.08 -10.08 -22.17
CA ARG A 125 -8.00 -9.93 -23.32
C ARG A 125 -7.61 -11.05 -24.30
N LYS A 126 -8.55 -11.73 -24.96
CA LYS A 126 -8.21 -12.32 -26.27
C LYS A 126 -7.79 -11.15 -27.16
N ARG A 127 -6.50 -11.09 -27.51
CA ARG A 127 -6.09 -10.45 -28.75
C ARG A 127 -6.39 -11.43 -29.88
#